data_AF-A0A1V4JIN1-F1
#
_entry.id   AF-A0A1V4JIN1-F1
#
_cell.length_a   1.000
_cell.length_b   1.000
_cell.length_c   1.000
_cell.angle_alpha   90.00
_cell.angle_beta   90.00
_cell.angle_gamma   90.00
#
_symmetry.space_group_name_H-M   'P 1'
#
loop_
_entity.id
_entity.type
_entity.pdbx_description
1 polymer ?
#
loop_
_entity_poly.entity_id
_entity_poly.type
_entity_poly.pdbx_seq_one_letter_code
_entity_poly.pdbx_strand_id
1 'polypeptide(L)'
;MLGTCRMVCEPYGPAAAPPPQPAERGPLPPPSTLVQGPQGKPGRPGKPGPPGPPGEPGPPGPAGARGEAGRPGPPGLPGPGATGAVSAATYSTVPRVAFYAGLKNPHEGYEVLKFDDVVTNLGNSYDAASGKFTCAIPGTYFFTYHVLMRGGDGTSMWADLCKNGQDSAEKLGGQFMDP
;
A
#
# COMPACT_ATOMS: atom_id res chain seq x y z
N MET A 1 0.61 -4.84 -19.68
CA MET A 1 1.72 -5.68 -20.18
C MET A 1 2.19 -6.55 -19.03
N LEU A 2 2.29 -7.85 -19.25
CA LEU A 2 2.64 -8.88 -18.27
C LEU A 2 4.10 -8.71 -17.81
N GLY A 3 4.32 -8.41 -16.53
CA GLY A 3 5.66 -8.34 -15.95
C GLY A 3 6.08 -9.70 -15.39
N THR A 4 6.90 -10.44 -16.13
CA THR A 4 7.51 -11.70 -15.69
C THR A 4 8.75 -11.39 -14.84
N CYS A 5 8.73 -11.78 -13.57
CA CYS A 5 9.93 -11.74 -12.71
C CYS A 5 10.86 -12.89 -13.12
N ARG A 6 11.97 -12.59 -13.81
CA ARG A 6 13.07 -13.54 -14.03
C ARG A 6 14.14 -13.32 -12.97
N MET A 7 14.37 -14.35 -12.16
CA MET A 7 15.53 -14.49 -11.28
C MET A 7 16.81 -14.45 -12.11
N VAL A 8 17.67 -13.49 -11.82
CA VAL A 8 19.05 -13.41 -12.31
C VAL A 8 19.93 -14.12 -11.28
N CYS A 9 20.52 -15.25 -11.67
CA CYS A 9 21.72 -15.79 -11.05
C CYS A 9 22.71 -16.08 -12.17
N GLU A 10 23.71 -15.22 -12.33
CA GLU A 10 25.04 -15.58 -12.87
C GLU A 10 25.97 -15.86 -11.68
N PRO A 11 27.17 -16.47 -11.83
CA PRO A 11 27.83 -16.99 -13.04
C PRO A 11 28.30 -18.46 -12.85
N TYR A 12 28.81 -19.11 -13.90
CA TYR A 12 29.99 -20.00 -13.92
C TYR A 12 29.96 -20.81 -15.21
N GLY A 13 30.67 -20.31 -16.22
CA GLY A 13 31.08 -21.11 -17.36
C GLY A 13 32.42 -21.80 -17.08
N PRO A 14 32.69 -22.93 -17.77
CA PRO A 14 34.07 -23.22 -18.12
C PRO A 14 34.24 -23.58 -19.61
N ALA A 15 35.52 -23.56 -20.02
CA ALA A 15 36.09 -24.03 -21.29
C ALA A 15 35.93 -23.05 -22.48
N ALA A 16 36.93 -22.78 -23.33
CA ALA A 16 38.31 -23.25 -23.47
C ALA A 16 39.07 -22.26 -24.39
N ALA A 17 40.39 -22.16 -24.25
CA ALA A 17 41.31 -21.59 -25.26
C ALA A 17 41.66 -22.66 -26.33
N PRO A 18 42.04 -22.34 -27.59
CA PRO A 18 43.39 -21.86 -27.98
C PRO A 18 43.39 -21.01 -29.30
N PRO A 19 44.48 -20.84 -30.09
CA PRO A 19 45.93 -20.67 -29.87
C PRO A 19 46.48 -19.30 -30.42
N PRO A 20 47.79 -18.98 -30.32
CA PRO A 20 48.36 -17.68 -30.74
C PRO A 20 48.83 -17.66 -32.20
N GLN A 21 48.88 -16.47 -32.81
CA GLN A 21 49.50 -16.23 -34.13
C GLN A 21 50.41 -14.99 -34.12
N PRO A 22 51.43 -14.95 -35.01
CA PRO A 22 52.74 -14.37 -34.70
C PRO A 22 52.97 -12.94 -35.20
N ALA A 23 54.08 -12.39 -34.71
CA ALA A 23 54.64 -11.08 -35.02
C ALA A 23 54.96 -10.85 -36.50
N GLU A 24 54.72 -9.61 -36.97
CA GLU A 24 55.43 -9.05 -38.12
C GLU A 24 56.05 -7.69 -37.79
N ARG A 25 57.31 -7.58 -38.20
CA ARG A 25 58.24 -6.45 -38.05
C ARG A 25 57.91 -5.37 -39.07
N GLY A 26 57.77 -4.12 -38.62
CA GLY A 26 57.88 -2.92 -39.48
C GLY A 26 59.21 -2.18 -39.22
N PRO A 27 59.92 -1.64 -40.23
CA PRO A 27 61.21 -0.96 -40.05
C PRO A 27 61.11 0.48 -39.53
N LEU A 28 62.22 0.93 -38.94
CA LEU A 28 62.52 2.22 -38.30
C LEU A 28 62.37 3.46 -39.22
N PRO A 29 62.10 4.67 -38.67
CA PRO A 29 62.23 5.95 -39.36
C PRO A 29 63.67 6.55 -39.27
N PRO A 30 64.13 7.36 -40.26
CA PRO A 30 65.42 8.07 -40.21
C PRO A 30 65.33 9.44 -39.46
N PRO A 31 66.49 10.08 -39.16
CA PRO A 31 66.70 10.82 -37.90
C PRO A 31 66.51 12.34 -37.97
N SER A 32 66.41 12.90 -36.76
CA SER A 32 66.31 14.32 -36.39
C SER A 32 67.19 15.29 -37.19
N THR A 33 66.56 16.36 -37.68
CA THR A 33 67.22 17.64 -38.02
C THR A 33 66.70 18.74 -37.10
N LEU A 34 67.64 19.40 -36.41
CA LEU A 34 67.43 20.57 -35.55
C LEU A 34 67.16 21.81 -36.41
N VAL A 35 65.96 22.39 -36.37
CA VAL A 35 65.67 23.78 -36.76
C VAL A 35 64.62 24.36 -35.82
N GLN A 36 64.90 25.52 -35.26
CA GLN A 36 64.04 26.32 -34.39
C GLN A 36 62.68 26.59 -35.06
N GLY A 37 61.59 26.14 -34.43
CA GLY A 37 60.24 26.22 -35.01
C GLY A 37 59.68 27.65 -35.13
N PRO A 38 58.75 27.90 -36.07
CA PRO A 38 58.15 29.23 -36.27
C PRO A 38 57.37 29.71 -35.03
N GLN A 39 57.36 31.04 -34.79
CA GLN A 39 56.58 31.64 -33.72
C GLN A 39 55.10 31.23 -33.85
N GLY A 40 54.56 30.64 -32.77
CA GLY A 40 53.20 30.12 -32.76
C GLY A 40 52.16 31.19 -33.10
N LYS A 41 51.14 30.81 -33.88
CA LYS A 41 49.99 31.67 -34.21
C LYS A 41 49.32 32.16 -32.91
N PRO A 42 48.75 33.39 -32.88
CA PRO A 42 47.95 33.85 -31.75
C PRO A 42 46.90 32.79 -31.36
N GLY A 43 46.75 32.58 -30.05
CA GLY A 43 45.78 31.63 -29.53
C GLY A 43 44.36 31.94 -30.05
N ARG A 44 43.58 30.89 -30.34
CA ARG A 44 42.19 31.08 -30.75
C ARG A 44 41.40 31.77 -29.62
N PRO A 45 40.40 32.62 -29.95
CA PRO A 45 39.50 33.16 -28.95
C PRO A 45 38.93 32.07 -28.04
N GLY A 46 38.76 32.38 -26.76
CA GLY A 46 38.16 31.48 -25.79
C GLY A 46 36.78 31.01 -26.25
N LYS A 47 36.41 29.78 -25.89
CA LYS A 47 35.07 29.27 -26.18
C LYS A 47 34.02 30.13 -25.44
N PRO A 48 32.82 30.32 -25.99
CA PRO A 48 31.71 30.92 -25.26
C PRO A 48 31.52 30.24 -23.90
N GLY A 49 31.13 31.01 -22.90
CA GLY A 49 30.84 30.49 -21.56
C GLY A 49 29.71 29.44 -21.61
N PRO A 50 29.63 28.56 -20.60
CA PRO A 50 28.53 27.62 -20.50
C PRO A 50 27.19 28.36 -20.38
N PRO A 51 26.07 27.75 -20.84
CA PRO A 51 24.74 28.25 -20.57
C PRO A 51 24.52 28.45 -19.06
N GLY A 52 23.71 29.44 -18.71
CA GLY A 52 23.32 29.66 -17.32
C GLY A 52 22.55 28.47 -16.73
N PRO A 53 22.49 28.36 -15.39
CA PRO A 53 21.71 27.32 -14.74
C PRO A 53 20.21 27.43 -15.10
N PRO A 54 19.47 26.31 -15.09
CA PRO A 54 18.02 26.34 -15.19
C PRO A 54 17.40 27.24 -14.11
N GLY A 55 16.29 27.89 -14.45
CA GLY A 55 15.54 28.69 -13.47
C GLY A 55 14.99 27.84 -12.33
N GLU A 56 14.67 28.48 -11.21
CA GLU A 56 14.09 27.81 -10.05
C GLU A 56 12.71 27.21 -10.38
N PRO A 57 12.35 26.08 -9.78
CA PRO A 57 11.01 25.52 -9.89
C PRO A 57 9.94 26.55 -9.48
N GLY A 58 8.81 26.55 -10.19
CA GLY A 58 7.67 27.39 -9.82
C GLY A 58 7.13 27.04 -8.42
N PRO A 59 6.40 27.96 -7.78
CA PRO A 59 5.80 27.71 -6.48
C PRO A 59 4.78 26.54 -6.55
N PRO A 60 4.57 25.82 -5.44
CA PRO A 60 3.50 24.82 -5.34
C PRO A 60 2.15 25.40 -5.74
N GLY A 61 1.33 24.60 -6.41
CA GLY A 61 -0.04 24.97 -6.74
C GLY A 61 -0.90 25.20 -5.48
N PRO A 62 -2.02 25.92 -5.60
CA PRO A 62 -2.93 26.13 -4.48
C PRO A 62 -3.50 24.81 -3.97
N ALA A 63 -3.81 24.75 -2.67
CA ALA A 63 -4.49 23.61 -2.07
C ALA A 63 -5.84 23.35 -2.76
N GLY A 64 -6.18 22.08 -2.96
CA GLY A 64 -7.48 21.69 -3.53
C GLY A 64 -8.66 22.15 -2.65
N ALA A 65 -9.82 22.35 -3.28
CA ALA A 65 -11.03 22.70 -2.55
C ALA A 65 -11.40 21.59 -1.53
N ARG A 66 -11.91 22.00 -0.38
CA ARG A 66 -12.47 21.07 0.62
C ARG A 66 -13.58 20.25 -0.03
N GLY A 67 -13.52 18.93 0.11
CA GLY A 67 -14.57 18.04 -0.37
C GLY A 67 -15.94 18.39 0.23
N GLU A 68 -17.00 18.20 -0.54
CA GLU A 68 -18.36 18.46 -0.08
C GLU A 68 -18.71 17.62 1.15
N ALA A 69 -19.53 18.18 2.04
CA ALA A 69 -20.08 17.42 3.15
C ALA A 69 -20.90 16.24 2.61
N GLY A 70 -20.75 15.07 3.23
CA GLY A 70 -21.58 13.92 2.90
C GLY A 70 -23.07 14.27 3.04
N ARG A 71 -23.91 13.70 2.17
CA ARG A 71 -25.36 13.93 2.23
C ARG A 71 -25.90 13.46 3.58
N PRO A 72 -26.86 14.18 4.19
CA PRO A 72 -27.59 13.67 5.35
C PRO A 72 -28.15 12.28 5.06
N GLY A 73 -28.12 11.40 6.06
CA GLY A 73 -28.73 10.08 5.94
C GLY A 73 -30.24 10.19 5.63
N PRO A 74 -30.84 9.15 5.01
CA PRO A 74 -32.28 9.13 4.76
C PRO A 74 -33.05 9.27 6.09
N PRO A 75 -34.22 9.94 6.09
CA PRO A 75 -35.11 9.97 7.24
C PRO A 75 -35.42 8.55 7.74
N GLY A 76 -35.47 8.37 9.07
CA GLY A 76 -35.90 7.11 9.66
C GLY A 76 -37.32 6.75 9.19
N LEU A 77 -37.60 5.45 9.11
CA LEU A 77 -38.93 4.95 8.75
C LEU A 77 -40.00 5.56 9.67
N PRO A 78 -41.19 5.94 9.15
CA PRO A 78 -42.30 6.41 9.97
C PRO A 78 -42.62 5.42 11.08
N GLY A 79 -42.66 5.90 12.33
CA GLY A 79 -43.13 5.10 13.45
C GLY A 79 -44.59 4.65 13.20
N PRO A 80 -44.97 3.41 13.56
CA PRO A 80 -46.35 2.96 13.41
C PRO A 80 -47.28 3.91 14.18
N GLY A 81 -48.26 4.47 13.47
CA GLY A 81 -49.18 5.48 13.96
C GLY A 81 -49.93 5.04 15.22
N ALA A 82 -50.09 5.99 16.14
CA ALA A 82 -50.78 5.83 17.41
C ALA A 82 -52.29 5.63 17.22
N THR A 83 -52.72 4.39 16.98
CA THR A 83 -54.05 3.89 17.36
C THR A 83 -53.90 2.46 17.80
N GLY A 84 -53.90 2.26 19.11
CA GLY A 84 -53.61 0.99 19.77
C GLY A 84 -52.37 1.17 20.62
N ALA A 85 -52.54 1.04 21.94
CA ALA A 85 -51.42 0.92 22.85
C ALA A 85 -50.54 -0.24 22.37
N VAL A 86 -49.45 0.09 21.67
CA VAL A 86 -48.41 -0.85 21.30
C VAL A 86 -47.72 -1.23 22.60
N SER A 87 -48.25 -2.28 23.22
CA SER A 87 -47.52 -3.06 24.19
C SER A 87 -46.18 -3.41 23.56
N ALA A 88 -45.08 -3.21 24.29
CA ALA A 88 -43.72 -3.53 23.87
C ALA A 88 -43.53 -4.99 23.38
N ALA A 89 -44.56 -5.83 23.53
CA ALA A 89 -44.65 -7.20 23.07
C ALA A 89 -44.69 -7.40 21.55
N THR A 90 -45.15 -6.45 20.72
CA THR A 90 -45.34 -6.72 19.27
C THR A 90 -44.09 -6.44 18.40
N TYR A 91 -43.14 -5.63 18.88
CA TYR A 91 -41.82 -5.47 18.24
C TYR A 91 -40.89 -6.69 18.48
N SER A 92 -41.36 -7.64 19.30
CA SER A 92 -40.57 -8.72 19.91
C SER A 92 -40.72 -10.09 19.21
N THR A 93 -41.60 -10.25 18.22
CA THR A 93 -41.83 -11.57 17.61
C THR A 93 -40.78 -11.96 16.58
N VAL A 94 -40.03 -10.99 16.05
CA VAL A 94 -38.89 -11.25 15.17
C VAL A 94 -37.61 -11.02 16.00
N PRO A 95 -36.84 -12.07 16.29
CA PRO A 95 -35.58 -11.89 17.01
C PRO A 95 -34.62 -11.05 16.15
N ARG A 96 -34.03 -10.01 16.75
CA ARG A 96 -33.13 -9.05 16.06
C ARG A 96 -31.75 -9.12 16.69
N VAL A 97 -30.72 -9.09 15.86
CA VAL A 97 -29.33 -9.11 16.30
C VAL A 97 -28.54 -8.04 15.55
N ALA A 98 -27.80 -7.23 16.30
CA ALA A 98 -26.88 -6.23 15.75
C ALA A 98 -25.82 -5.87 16.81
N PHE A 99 -24.58 -5.66 16.38
CA PHE A 99 -23.54 -5.18 17.28
C PHE A 99 -22.65 -4.14 16.61
N TYR A 100 -22.05 -3.27 17.42
CA TYR A 100 -21.00 -2.34 17.02
C TYR A 100 -20.07 -2.17 18.22
N ALA A 101 -18.77 -2.41 18.00
CA ALA A 101 -17.75 -2.31 19.02
C ALA A 101 -16.48 -1.67 18.46
N GLY A 102 -15.84 -0.83 19.26
CA GLY A 102 -14.54 -0.25 19.01
C GLY A 102 -13.45 -0.92 19.84
N LEU A 103 -12.22 -0.47 19.64
CA LEU A 103 -11.06 -0.91 20.41
C LEU A 103 -10.50 0.29 21.17
N LYS A 104 -10.55 0.25 22.51
CA LYS A 104 -9.96 1.28 23.39
C LYS A 104 -8.50 1.00 23.65
N ASN A 105 -8.17 -0.25 23.94
CA ASN A 105 -6.82 -0.67 24.25
C ASN A 105 -6.16 -1.29 23.01
N PRO A 106 -4.94 -0.85 22.64
CA PRO A 106 -4.20 -1.49 21.56
C PRO A 106 -4.09 -2.99 21.79
N HIS A 107 -4.37 -3.77 20.75
CA HIS A 107 -4.23 -5.21 20.79
C HIS A 107 -2.94 -5.61 20.07
N GLU A 108 -2.16 -6.47 20.70
CA GLU A 108 -0.89 -6.96 20.18
C GLU A 108 -0.96 -8.47 19.93
N GLY A 109 -0.28 -8.92 18.88
CA GLY A 109 -0.15 -10.34 18.56
C GLY A 109 -1.10 -10.83 17.47
N TYR A 110 -1.15 -12.15 17.33
CA TYR A 110 -1.90 -12.88 16.30
C TYR A 110 -3.21 -13.48 16.86
N GLU A 111 -3.61 -13.04 18.06
CA GLU A 111 -4.81 -13.53 18.72
C GLU A 111 -6.07 -12.88 18.14
N VAL A 112 -7.23 -13.41 18.53
CA VAL A 112 -8.51 -12.82 18.15
C VAL A 112 -8.58 -11.40 18.71
N LEU A 113 -8.83 -10.43 17.82
CA LEU A 113 -9.01 -9.04 18.18
C LEU A 113 -10.26 -8.84 19.05
N LYS A 114 -10.05 -8.47 20.31
CA LYS A 114 -11.11 -8.26 21.30
C LYS A 114 -11.52 -6.80 21.34
N PHE A 115 -12.59 -6.45 20.61
CA PHE A 115 -13.17 -5.11 20.66
C PHE A 115 -13.88 -4.90 22.00
N ASP A 116 -13.21 -4.18 22.90
CA ASP A 116 -13.62 -3.98 24.29
C ASP A 116 -14.59 -2.82 24.49
N ASP A 117 -14.76 -1.95 23.50
CA ASP A 117 -15.67 -0.81 23.55
C ASP A 117 -16.99 -1.06 22.84
N VAL A 118 -17.86 -1.83 23.47
CA VAL A 118 -19.17 -2.19 22.91
C VAL A 118 -20.15 -1.02 22.99
N VAL A 119 -20.54 -0.45 21.84
CA VAL A 119 -21.52 0.64 21.75
C VAL A 119 -22.94 0.10 21.58
N THR A 120 -23.11 -0.98 20.81
CA THR A 120 -24.40 -1.63 20.58
C THR A 120 -24.24 -3.13 20.61
N ASN A 121 -25.14 -3.85 21.27
CA ASN A 121 -25.16 -5.32 21.31
C ASN A 121 -26.60 -5.85 21.44
N LEU A 122 -27.43 -5.57 20.44
CA LEU A 122 -28.79 -6.10 20.37
C LEU A 122 -28.76 -7.61 20.21
N GLY A 123 -29.48 -8.31 21.10
CA GLY A 123 -29.51 -9.77 21.13
C GLY A 123 -28.29 -10.42 21.80
N ASN A 124 -27.39 -9.63 22.42
CA ASN A 124 -26.25 -10.11 23.22
C ASN A 124 -25.43 -11.21 22.52
N SER A 125 -25.25 -11.08 21.21
CA SER A 125 -24.60 -12.10 20.37
C SER A 125 -23.09 -11.85 20.20
N TYR A 126 -22.61 -10.65 20.54
CA TYR A 126 -21.18 -10.34 20.61
C TYR A 126 -20.67 -10.46 22.05
N ASP A 127 -19.54 -11.14 22.24
CA ASP A 127 -18.82 -11.23 23.51
C ASP A 127 -17.47 -10.51 23.42
N ALA A 128 -17.34 -9.43 24.19
CA ALA A 128 -16.13 -8.61 24.23
C ALA A 128 -14.93 -9.33 24.88
N ALA A 129 -15.17 -10.29 25.77
CA ALA A 129 -14.09 -11.03 26.42
C ALA A 129 -13.39 -11.99 25.45
N SER A 130 -14.15 -12.62 24.55
CA SER A 130 -13.62 -13.52 23.53
C SER A 130 -13.35 -12.85 22.18
N GLY A 131 -13.94 -11.68 21.91
CA GLY A 131 -13.88 -10.99 20.63
C GLY A 131 -14.78 -11.62 19.55
N LYS A 132 -15.70 -12.51 19.93
CA LYS A 132 -16.45 -13.36 19.01
C LYS A 132 -17.92 -12.96 18.91
N PHE A 133 -18.44 -13.02 17.70
CA PHE A 133 -19.87 -12.97 17.42
C PHE A 133 -20.42 -14.39 17.21
N THR A 134 -21.49 -14.74 17.94
CA THR A 134 -22.16 -16.04 17.83
C THR A 134 -23.53 -15.86 17.20
N CYS A 135 -23.77 -16.52 16.07
CA CYS A 135 -25.07 -16.47 15.40
C CYS A 135 -26.13 -17.19 16.24
N ALA A 136 -26.94 -16.44 16.99
CA ALA A 136 -28.08 -16.99 17.74
C ALA A 136 -29.27 -17.35 16.84
N ILE A 137 -29.37 -16.71 15.67
CA ILE A 137 -30.47 -16.87 14.72
C ILE A 137 -29.90 -17.35 13.38
N PRO A 138 -30.45 -18.42 12.75
CA PRO A 138 -30.05 -18.78 11.41
C PRO A 138 -30.41 -17.66 10.42
N GLY A 139 -29.44 -17.20 9.63
CA GLY A 139 -29.68 -16.12 8.67
C GLY A 139 -28.40 -15.61 8.03
N THR A 140 -28.58 -14.60 7.18
CA THR A 140 -27.49 -13.85 6.57
C THR A 140 -27.11 -12.68 7.44
N TYR A 141 -25.82 -12.56 7.73
CA TYR A 141 -25.25 -11.50 8.55
C TYR A 141 -24.34 -10.62 7.71
N PHE A 142 -24.33 -9.32 8.02
CA PHE A 142 -23.43 -8.35 7.42
C PHE A 142 -22.38 -7.96 8.46
N PHE A 143 -21.11 -8.05 8.07
CA PHE A 143 -19.98 -7.64 8.89
C PHE A 143 -19.13 -6.66 8.11
N THR A 144 -18.68 -5.61 8.78
CA THR A 144 -17.71 -4.66 8.27
C THR A 144 -16.74 -4.36 9.40
N TYR A 145 -15.46 -4.22 9.06
CA TYR A 145 -14.43 -3.88 10.03
C TYR A 145 -13.46 -2.87 9.42
N HIS A 146 -12.99 -1.95 10.27
CA HIS A 146 -11.94 -1.01 9.95
C HIS A 146 -10.90 -1.13 11.06
N VAL A 147 -9.74 -1.70 10.76
CA VAL A 147 -8.66 -1.88 11.73
C VAL A 147 -7.50 -0.99 11.35
N LEU A 148 -7.15 -0.07 12.25
CA LEU A 148 -5.91 0.69 12.16
C LEU A 148 -4.78 -0.18 12.73
N MET A 149 -3.81 -0.52 11.88
CA MET A 149 -2.66 -1.33 12.29
C MET A 149 -1.38 -0.51 12.21
N ARG A 150 -0.42 -0.78 13.11
CA ARG A 150 0.92 -0.18 13.08
C ARG A 150 1.97 -1.24 12.78
N GLY A 151 2.56 -1.18 11.59
CA GLY A 151 3.53 -2.17 11.11
C GLY A 151 4.94 -1.89 11.58
N GLY A 152 5.78 -2.93 11.54
CA GLY A 152 7.22 -2.78 11.66
C GLY A 152 7.86 -2.48 10.31
N ASP A 153 9.14 -2.13 10.31
CA ASP A 153 9.88 -1.79 9.10
C ASP A 153 9.88 -2.97 8.11
N GLY A 154 9.07 -2.86 7.06
CA GLY A 154 8.98 -3.83 5.95
C GLY A 154 8.06 -5.04 6.16
N THR A 155 7.23 -5.07 7.22
CA THR A 155 6.28 -6.19 7.43
C THR A 155 4.86 -5.84 6.98
N SER A 156 4.32 -6.65 6.07
CA SER A 156 2.89 -6.59 5.74
C SER A 156 2.06 -7.11 6.90
N MET A 157 0.98 -6.41 7.21
CA MET A 157 -0.02 -6.86 8.17
C MET A 157 -1.38 -6.89 7.50
N TRP A 158 -2.25 -7.76 8.00
CA TRP A 158 -3.62 -7.88 7.54
C TRP A 158 -4.50 -8.32 8.71
N ALA A 159 -5.80 -8.01 8.62
CA ALA A 159 -6.81 -8.56 9.50
C ALA A 159 -7.72 -9.46 8.66
N ASP A 160 -8.04 -10.62 9.22
CA ASP A 160 -8.98 -11.55 8.60
C ASP A 160 -10.25 -11.63 9.44
N LEU A 161 -11.39 -11.70 8.73
CA LEU A 161 -12.66 -12.07 9.34
C LEU A 161 -12.85 -13.58 9.18
N CYS A 162 -12.81 -14.30 10.30
CA CYS A 162 -12.93 -15.74 10.31
C CYS A 162 -14.33 -16.19 10.76
N LYS A 163 -14.87 -17.24 10.12
CA LYS A 163 -16.06 -17.98 10.58
C LYS A 163 -15.60 -19.34 11.08
N ASN A 164 -15.87 -19.65 12.34
CA ASN A 164 -15.51 -20.94 12.95
C ASN A 164 -14.02 -21.32 12.80
N GLY A 165 -13.13 -20.32 12.82
CA GLY A 165 -11.68 -20.53 12.66
C GLY A 165 -11.22 -20.76 11.22
N GLN A 166 -12.13 -20.67 10.24
CA GLN A 166 -11.78 -20.66 8.82
C GLN A 166 -11.86 -19.23 8.30
N ASP A 167 -10.86 -18.82 7.53
CA ASP A 167 -10.84 -17.51 6.87
C ASP A 167 -12.05 -17.42 5.94
N SER A 168 -12.99 -16.53 6.31
CA SER A 168 -14.25 -16.34 5.60
C SER A 168 -14.28 -15.05 4.80
N ALA A 169 -13.26 -14.22 4.99
CA ALA A 169 -12.89 -13.20 4.04
C ALA A 169 -12.22 -13.88 2.85
N GLU A 170 -13.01 -14.25 1.84
CA GLU A 170 -12.50 -14.37 0.48
C GLU A 170 -11.84 -13.02 0.11
N LYS A 171 -10.52 -12.92 0.34
CA LYS A 171 -9.59 -11.87 -0.11
C LYS A 171 -10.25 -10.54 -0.47
N LEU A 172 -10.88 -9.89 0.50
CA LEU A 172 -11.00 -8.41 0.52
C LEU A 172 -9.79 -7.82 1.24
N GLY A 173 -8.64 -8.49 1.11
CA GLY A 173 -7.34 -7.92 1.43
C GLY A 173 -7.11 -6.77 0.47
N GLY A 174 -7.56 -5.58 0.87
CA GLY A 174 -7.01 -4.34 0.39
C GLY A 174 -5.50 -4.44 0.59
N GLN A 175 -4.82 -4.74 -0.51
CA GLN A 175 -3.38 -4.68 -0.60
C GLN A 175 -3.02 -3.21 -0.41
N PHE A 176 -2.79 -2.82 0.85
CA PHE A 176 -2.16 -1.55 1.16
C PHE A 176 -0.70 -1.67 0.74
N MET A 177 -0.48 -1.44 -0.54
CA MET A 177 0.77 -0.93 -1.07
C MET A 177 0.65 0.59 -0.94
N ASP A 178 1.27 1.15 0.08
CA ASP A 178 1.59 2.58 0.07
C ASP A 178 2.92 2.80 -0.70
N PRO A 179 3.07 3.95 -1.37
CA PRO A 179 4.04 4.21 -2.43
C PRO A 179 5.51 4.29 -2.00
#